data_AF-A0A2W5Y822-F1
#
_entry.id   AF-A0A2W5Y822-F1
#
_cell.length_a   1.000
_cell.length_b   1.000
_cell.length_c   1.000
_cell.angle_alpha   90.00
_cell.angle_beta   90.00
_cell.angle_gamma   90.00
#
_symmetry.space_group_name_H-M   'P 1'
#
loop_
_entity.id
_entity.type
_entity.pdbx_description
1 polymer ?
#
loop_
_entity_poly.entity_id
_entity_poly.type
_entity_poly.pdbx_seq_one_letter_code
_entity_poly.pdbx_strand_id
1 'polypeptide(L)'
;MIRVVLPTHLRRLALLDGEIGLEVQAPYTQSSVLDALEARYPMLRGTIRDHVTQRRRPFVRFFACEQDLSHEAPDALLPGAVASGAEPLVVVGAIAGGCASESACAVKP
;
A
#
# COMPACT_ATOMS: atom_id res chain seq x y z
N MET A 1 -9.99 -6.63 -11.02
CA MET A 1 -10.04 -5.40 -10.20
C MET A 1 -9.62 -5.79 -8.80
N ILE A 2 -8.52 -5.23 -8.31
CA ILE A 2 -7.91 -5.58 -7.02
C ILE A 2 -8.30 -4.53 -5.99
N ARG A 3 -8.77 -4.95 -4.82
CA ARG A 3 -9.11 -4.05 -3.71
C ARG A 3 -7.85 -3.86 -2.87
N VAL A 4 -7.49 -2.62 -2.55
CA VAL A 4 -6.31 -2.30 -1.74
C VAL A 4 -6.73 -1.41 -0.57
N VAL A 5 -6.39 -1.84 0.64
CA VAL A 5 -6.62 -1.07 1.87
C VAL A 5 -5.31 -0.42 2.25
N LEU A 6 -5.28 0.91 2.19
CA LEU A 6 -4.14 1.70 2.64
C LEU A 6 -4.25 2.03 4.13
N PRO A 7 -3.13 2.27 4.83
CA PRO A 7 -3.14 2.79 6.19
C PRO A 7 -3.63 4.25 6.20
N THR A 8 -4.16 4.70 7.34
CA THR A 8 -4.77 6.03 7.52
C THR A 8 -3.87 7.19 7.11
N HIS A 9 -2.56 7.10 7.33
CA HIS A 9 -1.62 8.16 6.93
C HIS A 9 -1.47 8.27 5.40
N LEU A 10 -1.37 7.14 4.69
CA LEU A 10 -1.29 7.15 3.22
C LEU A 10 -2.62 7.56 2.59
N ARG A 11 -3.74 7.16 3.23
CA ARG A 11 -5.08 7.62 2.86
C ARG A 11 -5.20 9.14 2.90
N ARG A 12 -4.76 9.79 3.98
CA ARG A 12 -4.76 11.26 4.07
C ARG A 12 -3.89 11.93 3.00
N LEU A 13 -2.72 11.36 2.70
CA LEU A 13 -1.83 11.88 1.66
C LEU A 13 -2.44 11.78 0.26
N ALA A 14 -3.13 10.68 -0.03
CA ALA A 14 -3.78 10.46 -1.31
C ALA A 14 -5.23 10.99 -1.37
N LEU A 15 -5.71 11.64 -0.29
CA LEU A 15 -7.11 12.10 -0.14
C LEU A 15 -8.13 10.96 -0.38
N LEU A 16 -7.83 9.78 0.15
CA LEU A 16 -8.64 8.57 0.02
C LEU A 16 -9.34 8.23 1.31
N ASP A 17 -10.62 7.89 1.21
CA ASP A 17 -11.40 7.32 2.30
C ASP A 17 -11.64 5.83 2.04
N GLY A 18 -11.18 4.99 2.96
CA GLY A 18 -11.38 3.54 2.92
C GLY A 18 -10.42 2.75 2.01
N GLU A 19 -10.99 1.77 1.32
CA GLU A 19 -10.32 0.88 0.37
C GLU A 19 -10.44 1.42 -1.07
N ILE A 20 -9.44 1.12 -1.90
CA ILE A 20 -9.41 1.52 -3.30
C ILE A 20 -9.51 0.31 -4.22
N GLY A 21 -10.28 0.45 -5.30
CA GLY A 21 -10.25 -0.48 -6.41
C GLY A 21 -9.17 -0.06 -7.42
N LEU A 22 -8.19 -0.93 -7.65
CA LEU A 22 -7.18 -0.78 -8.68
C LEU A 22 -7.43 -1.76 -9.81
N GLU A 23 -7.39 -1.27 -11.04
CA GLU A 23 -7.36 -2.12 -12.23
C GLU A 23 -5.90 -2.44 -12.54
N VAL A 24 -5.51 -3.68 -12.21
CA VAL A 24 -4.18 -4.21 -12.46
C VAL A 24 -4.31 -5.19 -13.62
N GLN A 25 -3.46 -5.04 -14.64
CA GLN A 25 -3.40 -6.01 -15.74
C GLN A 25 -2.48 -7.17 -15.35
N ALA A 26 -2.79 -8.37 -15.83
CA ALA A 26 -1.95 -9.53 -15.60
C ALA A 26 -0.53 -9.27 -16.16
N PRO A 27 0.54 -9.69 -15.44
CA PRO A 27 0.52 -10.58 -14.28
C PRO A 27 0.18 -9.85 -12.98
N TYR A 28 -0.67 -10.47 -12.15
CA TYR A 28 -1.08 -9.95 -10.83
C TYR A 28 0.04 -10.16 -9.81
N THR A 29 1.11 -9.37 -9.91
CA THR A 29 2.24 -9.41 -8.97
C THR A 29 2.19 -8.21 -8.02
N GLN A 30 2.97 -8.29 -6.93
CA GLN A 30 3.16 -7.13 -6.06
C GLN A 30 3.67 -5.90 -6.83
N SER A 31 4.58 -6.11 -7.79
CA SER A 31 5.06 -5.04 -8.67
C SER A 31 3.95 -4.41 -9.51
N SER A 32 3.08 -5.21 -10.14
CA SER A 32 2.00 -4.68 -10.97
C SER A 32 0.96 -3.91 -10.15
N VAL A 33 0.64 -4.36 -8.94
CA VAL A 33 -0.25 -3.61 -8.03
C VAL A 33 0.36 -2.28 -7.65
N LEU A 34 1.66 -2.27 -7.30
CA LEU A 34 2.36 -1.05 -6.94
C LEU A 34 2.49 -0.09 -8.12
N ASP A 35 2.77 -0.59 -9.32
CA ASP A 35 2.84 0.22 -10.53
C ASP A 35 1.48 0.89 -10.84
N ALA A 36 0.40 0.12 -10.78
CA ALA A 36 -0.96 0.64 -10.95
C ALA A 36 -1.33 1.67 -9.86
N LEU A 37 -0.93 1.42 -8.61
CA LEU A 37 -1.13 2.36 -7.50
C LEU A 37 -0.37 3.66 -7.74
N GLU A 38 0.90 3.59 -8.13
CA GLU A 38 1.75 4.75 -8.41
C GLU A 38 1.29 5.53 -9.64
N ALA A 39 0.78 4.85 -10.67
CA ALA A 39 0.20 5.48 -11.84
C ALA A 39 -1.08 6.27 -11.49
N ARG A 40 -1.87 5.77 -10.53
CA ARG A 40 -3.10 6.42 -10.05
C ARG A 40 -2.81 7.53 -9.05
N TYR A 41 -1.84 7.31 -8.17
CA TYR A 41 -1.48 8.19 -7.07
C TYR A 41 0.03 8.45 -7.06
N PRO A 42 0.54 9.31 -7.96
CA PRO A 42 1.96 9.63 -8.03
C PRO A 42 2.48 10.26 -6.71
N MET A 43 1.59 10.80 -5.87
CA MET A 43 1.93 11.33 -4.54
C MET A 43 2.39 10.25 -3.55
N LEU A 44 2.05 8.98 -3.78
CA LEU A 44 2.50 7.85 -2.95
C LEU A 44 3.90 7.36 -3.36
N ARG A 45 4.42 7.77 -4.53
CA ARG A 45 5.79 7.45 -4.94
C ARG A 45 6.79 8.03 -3.93
N GLY A 46 7.76 7.24 -3.51
CA GLY A 46 8.73 7.61 -2.47
C GLY A 46 8.34 7.16 -1.05
N THR A 47 7.06 6.90 -0.78
CA THR A 47 6.62 6.36 0.53
C THR A 47 6.70 4.83 0.59
N ILE A 48 6.33 4.15 -0.51
CA ILE A 48 6.30 2.68 -0.59
C ILE A 48 7.57 2.13 -1.25
N ARG A 49 7.96 2.68 -2.41
CA ARG A 49 9.21 2.38 -3.11
C ARG A 49 10.12 3.60 -3.10
N ASP A 50 11.41 3.37 -2.89
CA ASP A 50 12.41 4.42 -3.04
C ASP A 50 12.52 4.83 -4.52
N HIS A 51 12.37 6.13 -4.80
CA HIS A 51 12.30 6.67 -6.15
C HIS A 51 13.61 6.45 -6.95
N VAL A 52 14.75 6.32 -6.25
CA VAL A 52 16.08 6.23 -6.86
C VAL A 52 16.54 4.77 -7.00
N THR A 53 16.32 3.96 -5.97
CA THR A 53 16.83 2.59 -5.90
C THR A 53 15.79 1.54 -6.29
N GLN A 54 14.51 1.92 -6.43
CA GLN A 54 13.37 1.00 -6.61
C GLN A 54 13.32 -0.12 -5.55
N ARG A 55 14.10 -0.01 -4.47
CA ARG A 55 14.12 -0.97 -3.37
C ARG A 55 12.93 -0.70 -2.48
N ARG A 56 12.19 -1.77 -2.17
CA ARG A 56 11.12 -1.74 -1.19
C ARG A 56 11.71 -1.34 0.15
N ARG A 57 11.23 -0.24 0.75
CA ARG A 57 11.65 0.12 2.10
C ARG A 57 11.18 -1.00 3.05
N PRO A 58 12.01 -1.48 3.98
CA PRO A 58 11.67 -2.59 4.88
C PRO A 58 10.52 -2.28 5.85
N PHE A 59 9.97 -1.06 5.81
CA PHE A 59 8.93 -0.58 6.69
C PHE A 59 7.50 -0.72 6.12
N VAL A 60 7.32 -1.23 4.90
CA VAL A 60 5.97 -1.49 4.34
C VAL A 60 5.71 -2.98 4.27
N ARG A 61 4.68 -3.44 4.98
CA ARG A 61 4.21 -4.83 5.03
C ARG A 61 2.96 -4.98 4.19
N PHE A 62 2.82 -6.12 3.51
CA PHE A 62 1.64 -6.45 2.72
C PHE A 62 0.99 -7.69 3.31
N PHE A 63 -0.32 -7.61 3.51
CA PHE A 63 -1.13 -8.70 4.00
C PHE A 63 -2.26 -8.95 3.00
N ALA A 64 -2.50 -10.21 2.67
CA ALA A 64 -3.62 -10.59 1.82
C ALA A 64 -4.05 -12.01 2.17
N CYS A 65 -5.35 -12.30 2.14
CA CYS A 65 -5.88 -13.61 2.54
C CYS A 65 -5.37 -14.08 3.92
N GLU A 66 -5.26 -13.15 4.89
CA GLU A 66 -4.67 -13.41 6.21
C GLU A 66 -3.20 -13.91 6.18
N GLN A 67 -2.54 -13.82 5.04
CA GLN A 67 -1.13 -14.19 4.82
C GLN A 67 -0.25 -12.94 4.75
N ASP A 68 0.92 -13.00 5.38
CA ASP A 68 1.96 -11.98 5.22
C ASP A 68 2.68 -12.23 3.88
N LEU A 69 2.47 -11.33 2.92
CA LEU A 69 3.17 -11.29 1.64
C LEU A 69 4.38 -10.34 1.71
N SER A 70 4.84 -10.00 2.93
CA SER A 70 5.90 -9.02 3.12
C SER A 70 7.27 -9.58 2.72
N HIS A 71 7.45 -10.88 2.84
CA HIS A 71 8.69 -11.59 2.51
C HIS A 71 8.69 -12.22 1.12
N GLU A 72 7.56 -12.17 0.41
CA GLU A 72 7.50 -12.68 -0.96
C GLU A 72 8.23 -11.77 -1.94
N ALA A 73 8.74 -12.40 -3.00
CA ALA A 73 9.39 -11.69 -4.09
C ALA A 73 8.41 -10.69 -4.76
N PRO A 74 8.90 -9.54 -5.24
CA PRO A 74 8.06 -8.54 -5.91
C PRO A 74 7.41 -9.06 -7.21
N ASP A 75 8.00 -10.09 -7.81
CA ASP A 75 7.53 -10.80 -8.99
C ASP A 75 6.71 -12.07 -8.66
N ALA A 76 6.49 -12.37 -7.37
CA ALA A 76 5.59 -13.44 -6.98
C ALA A 76 4.15 -13.10 -7.37
N LEU A 77 3.43 -14.10 -7.88
CA LEU A 77 2.02 -13.97 -8.20
C LEU A 77 1.22 -13.86 -6.90
N LEU A 78 0.31 -12.89 -6.86
CA LEU A 78 -0.60 -12.71 -5.74
C LEU A 78 -1.59 -13.87 -5.65
N PRO A 79 -2.11 -14.16 -4.44
CA PRO A 79 -3.16 -15.14 -4.25
C PRO A 79 -4.36 -14.86 -5.16
N GLY A 80 -4.98 -15.92 -5.68
CA GLY A 80 -6.13 -15.81 -6.58
C GLY A 80 -7.28 -14.97 -6.01
N ALA A 81 -7.50 -15.00 -4.68
CA ALA A 81 -8.52 -14.19 -4.03
C ALA A 81 -8.28 -12.67 -4.15
N VAL A 82 -7.02 -12.23 -4.12
CA VAL A 82 -6.63 -10.83 -4.35
C VAL A 82 -6.76 -10.47 -5.83
N ALA A 83 -6.27 -11.35 -6.70
CA ALA A 83 -6.33 -11.17 -8.15
C ALA A 83 -7.76 -11.05 -8.68
N SER A 84 -8.68 -11.85 -8.11
CA SER A 84 -10.11 -11.80 -8.41
C SER A 84 -10.84 -10.63 -7.72
N GLY A 85 -10.20 -9.93 -6.77
CA GLY A 85 -10.84 -8.88 -5.97
C GLY A 85 -11.81 -9.42 -4.91
N ALA A 86 -11.79 -10.72 -4.63
CA ALA A 86 -12.57 -11.34 -3.58
C ALA A 86 -12.12 -10.84 -2.20
N GLU A 87 -10.81 -10.69 -2.02
CA GLU A 87 -10.22 -10.14 -0.81
C GLU A 87 -9.35 -8.90 -1.07
N PRO A 88 -9.33 -7.95 -0.12
CA PRO A 88 -8.48 -6.78 -0.23
C PRO A 88 -7.02 -7.07 0.15
N LEU A 89 -6.09 -6.45 -0.56
CA LEU A 89 -4.69 -6.34 -0.18
C LEU A 89 -4.54 -5.25 0.88
N VAL A 90 -4.17 -5.60 2.09
CA VAL A 90 -3.96 -4.67 3.20
C VAL A 90 -2.50 -4.25 3.25
N VAL A 91 -2.26 -2.95 3.09
CA VAL A 91 -0.93 -2.34 3.22
C VAL A 91 -0.78 -1.82 4.65
N VAL A 92 0.27 -2.26 5.33
CA VAL A 92 0.60 -1.81 6.68
C VAL A 92 1.94 -1.10 6.64
N GLY A 93 1.95 0.21 6.87
CA GLY A 93 3.17 0.97 7.06
C GLY A 93 3.61 0.89 8.53
N ALA A 94 4.79 0.34 8.79
CA ALA A 94 5.48 0.58 10.06
C ALA A 94 5.83 2.06 10.12
N ILE A 95 5.23 2.76 11.09
CA ILE A 95 5.51 4.16 11.37
C ILE A 95 6.99 4.27 11.75
N ALA A 96 7.82 4.75 10.83
CA ALA A 96 9.01 5.45 11.23
C ALA A 96 8.53 6.76 11.85
N GLY A 97 8.53 6.84 13.18
CA GLY A 97 8.21 8.05 13.91
C GLY A 97 9.17 9.15 13.49
N GLY A 98 8.71 10.03 12.59
CA GLY A 98 9.36 11.27 12.23
C GLY A 98 8.32 12.36 12.29
N CYS A 99 8.35 13.16 13.36
CA CYS A 99 7.53 14.36 13.54
C CYS A 99 7.54 15.23 12.27
N ALA A 100 6.41 15.31 11.57
CA ALA A 100 6.13 16.36 10.60
C ALA A 100 4.60 16.49 10.40
N SER A 101 3.89 16.80 11.48
CA SER A 101 2.65 17.61 11.43
C SER A 101 2.18 17.86 12.86
N GLU A 102 2.42 19.10 13.32
CA GLU A 102 1.58 19.72 14.33
C GLU A 102 0.13 19.73 13.83
N SER A 103 -0.71 18.88 14.39
CA SER A 103 -2.11 19.23 14.67
C SER A 103 -2.78 18.19 15.54
N ALA A 104 -3.48 18.72 16.54
CA ALA A 104 -4.32 18.05 17.52
C ALA A 104 -3.59 17.37 18.70
N CYS A 105 -2.88 18.18 19.47
CA CYS A 105 -2.99 18.04 20.94
C CYS A 105 -4.39 18.51 21.33
N ALA A 106 -5.37 17.63 21.21
CA ALA A 106 -6.73 17.83 21.73
C ALA A 106 -7.04 16.70 22.71
N VAL A 107 -6.40 16.76 23.87
CA VAL A 107 -6.98 16.25 25.11
C VAL A 107 -7.12 17.45 26.03
N LYS A 108 -8.36 17.87 26.19
CA LYS A 108 -8.86 18.80 27.20
C LYS A 108 -10.19 18.19 27.67
N PRO A 109 -10.63 18.39 28.92
CA PRO A 109 -9.99 18.98 30.09
C PRO A 109 -9.51 17.94 31.14
#